data_AF-A0A7K1VIK7-F1
#
_entry.id   AF-A0A7K1VIK7-F1
#
_cell.length_a   1.000
_cell.length_b   1.000
_cell.length_c   1.000
_cell.angle_alpha   90.00
_cell.angle_beta   90.00
_cell.angle_gamma   90.00
#
_symmetry.space_group_name_H-M   'P 1'
#
loop_
_entity.id
_entity.type
_entity.pdbx_description
1 polymer ?
#
loop_
_entity_poly.entity_id
_entity_poly.type
_entity_poly.pdbx_seq_one_letter_code
_entity_poly.pdbx_strand_id
1 'polypeptide(L)'
;MRGEDPCRPRIPASRIPSTRPRSHSSVDHMDHSAHHGGTVRDHSAQNGSAQNGSAQNDSAQSDSAQNDSAQGSSAQKDSAQREFRRLARERASEQKVVRMRSVLSVHGALRTGLRTGTIAPSDRLEESVLVRKYSVSRNAVRAALRLLVDEGVVSRAPRAGTVILCGLADVRIDNGVAWARAEDADHELVTTESRWIPSTPITRTMLDTDDTQVHCTEMVDLLDGEPSLLYARFCLAAGAGRASVSGGRDGSFEALFAETYGSRIGSIDCWVEAKGADERAAAQLGVAPGTALLVKSRQIRGEDGVPREYSVTHYLASRVALTTVLDGASTHAPTAVPRVRFEHGGPAVSASVEEPGASVHRRSVLDAHSELRAALRGKLFRVDEQLVEDDLAREFGTSRNTMRTALAQLVDEGLIRRDRRHGTVVTTPIAELTIDNAMGWYPEDAGRHRTESLFAVTIPTPPTVGERLGTGSPTVSVDHFLSHRDGRPFVIYIRYSEPAEHPRPLTDPTRMDFDDLFRHSYGVSLDRIETSVHAVRAGERAAGLLGVAPGTLLLLKERLLVGEDGRAREFSHSYYVAAGVVLSTRRSASPEARAIRAAA
;
A
#
# COMPACT_ATOMS: atom_id res chain seq x y z
N MET A 1 68.16 17.23 8.58
CA MET A 1 67.95 17.78 7.23
C MET A 1 66.46 17.69 6.93
N ARG A 2 65.70 18.80 7.02
CA ARG A 2 65.07 19.54 5.89
C ARG A 2 64.38 18.60 4.90
N GLY A 3 63.05 18.52 4.83
CA GLY A 3 62.09 19.45 4.19
C GLY A 3 61.12 18.55 3.37
N GLU A 4 59.90 18.87 2.96
CA GLU A 4 59.02 20.04 2.92
C GLU A 4 57.56 19.52 2.80
N ASP A 5 56.61 20.34 3.25
CA ASP A 5 55.15 20.24 3.10
C ASP A 5 54.71 20.61 1.66
N PRO A 6 53.55 20.12 1.16
CA PRO A 6 52.56 21.11 0.72
C PRO A 6 51.06 20.75 0.90
N CYS A 7 50.32 21.80 1.23
CA CYS A 7 48.96 22.15 0.81
C CYS A 7 47.73 21.44 1.42
N ARG A 8 47.21 22.05 2.50
CA ARG A 8 45.80 22.01 2.92
C ARG A 8 44.97 23.11 2.22
N PRO A 9 43.75 22.83 1.71
CA PRO A 9 42.81 23.87 1.34
C PRO A 9 42.00 24.38 2.55
N ARG A 10 41.85 25.71 2.63
CA ARG A 10 41.09 26.48 3.63
C ARG A 10 39.58 26.41 3.35
N ILE A 11 38.78 26.09 4.36
CA ILE A 11 37.32 26.19 4.36
C ILE A 11 36.91 27.63 4.74
N PRO A 12 36.04 28.33 3.98
CA PRO A 12 35.53 29.63 4.38
C PRO A 12 34.32 29.49 5.33
N ALA A 13 34.37 30.21 6.46
CA ALA A 13 33.29 30.35 7.43
C ALA A 13 32.11 31.14 6.84
N SER A 14 30.93 30.51 6.77
CA SER A 14 29.68 31.18 6.39
C SER A 14 28.99 31.78 7.62
N ARG A 15 28.75 33.09 7.54
CA ARG A 15 28.06 33.91 8.54
C ARG A 15 26.57 33.60 8.55
N ILE A 16 26.03 33.29 9.72
CA ILE A 16 24.59 33.18 10.02
C ILE A 16 24.05 34.61 10.27
N PRO A 17 23.01 35.09 9.54
CA PRO A 17 22.31 36.29 9.93
C PRO A 17 21.17 35.97 10.90
N SER A 18 21.29 36.50 12.12
CA SER A 18 20.24 36.54 13.14
C SER A 18 19.05 37.39 12.67
N THR A 19 17.84 36.82 12.67
CA THR A 19 16.60 37.60 12.53
C THR A 19 15.82 37.55 13.84
N ARG A 20 15.70 38.72 14.49
CA ARG A 20 14.79 38.96 15.62
C ARG A 20 13.35 39.09 15.11
N PRO A 21 12.34 38.60 15.84
CA PRO A 21 10.95 38.91 15.54
C PRO A 21 10.59 40.32 16.02
N ARG A 22 9.97 41.13 15.15
CA ARG A 22 9.32 42.39 15.53
C ARG A 22 7.87 42.12 15.89
N SER A 23 7.49 42.61 17.05
CA SER A 23 6.13 42.82 17.54
C SER A 23 5.41 43.91 16.73
N HIS A 24 4.12 43.70 16.43
CA HIS A 24 3.10 44.75 16.45
C HIS A 24 1.69 44.15 16.54
N SER A 25 1.04 44.46 17.67
CA SER A 25 -0.38 44.81 17.86
C SER A 25 -0.92 45.70 16.71
N SER A 26 -2.19 45.81 16.32
CA SER A 26 -3.48 45.70 17.00
C SER A 26 -4.61 45.94 15.98
N VAL A 27 -5.78 45.35 16.26
CA VAL A 27 -7.17 45.89 16.08
C VAL A 27 -7.69 46.09 14.64
N ASP A 28 -8.75 45.35 14.27
CA ASP A 28 -10.07 45.97 14.06
C ASP A 28 -11.22 44.95 14.07
N HIS A 29 -12.23 45.29 14.86
CA HIS A 29 -13.57 44.69 14.93
C HIS A 29 -14.38 45.07 13.69
N MET A 30 -15.24 44.17 13.20
CA MET A 30 -16.63 44.53 12.87
C MET A 30 -17.55 43.31 12.95
N ASP A 31 -18.52 43.44 13.85
CA ASP A 31 -19.79 42.74 13.86
C ASP A 31 -20.56 42.95 12.55
N HIS A 32 -21.35 41.95 12.15
CA HIS A 32 -22.76 42.17 11.80
C HIS A 32 -23.53 40.85 11.81
N SER A 33 -24.46 40.77 12.76
CA SER A 33 -25.61 39.89 12.76
C SER A 33 -26.83 40.67 12.24
N ALA A 34 -27.74 39.99 11.52
CA ALA A 34 -29.20 39.96 11.77
C ALA A 34 -30.04 39.62 10.52
N HIS A 35 -30.92 38.63 10.73
CA HIS A 35 -32.34 38.53 10.35
C HIS A 35 -32.84 38.75 8.91
N HIS A 36 -33.63 37.78 8.44
CA HIS A 36 -35.08 37.82 8.08
C HIS A 36 -35.47 36.35 7.74
N GLY A 37 -36.59 35.72 8.11
CA GLY A 37 -37.92 36.18 8.52
C GLY A 37 -38.94 35.95 7.40
N GLY A 38 -39.85 34.97 7.54
CA GLY A 38 -41.10 34.84 6.73
C GLY A 38 -41.36 33.44 6.15
N THR A 39 -42.15 32.57 6.78
CA THR A 39 -43.64 32.39 6.73
C THR A 39 -44.19 31.56 5.57
N VAL A 40 -44.54 30.31 5.92
CA VAL A 40 -45.82 29.58 5.73
C VAL A 40 -46.83 30.12 4.71
N ARG A 41 -47.32 29.22 3.82
CA ARG A 41 -48.76 29.10 3.49
C ARG A 41 -49.10 27.70 2.97
N ASP A 42 -50.04 27.07 3.69
CA ASP A 42 -50.89 25.96 3.27
C ASP A 42 -51.69 26.29 2.00
N HIS A 43 -51.99 25.26 1.21
CA HIS A 43 -53.36 25.05 0.72
C HIS A 43 -53.63 23.56 0.50
N SER A 44 -54.63 23.10 1.23
CA SER A 44 -55.33 21.82 1.15
C SER A 44 -56.54 21.90 0.21
N ALA A 45 -57.11 20.71 -0.03
CA ALA A 45 -58.49 20.39 -0.45
C ALA A 45 -58.62 19.81 -1.87
N GLN A 46 -58.91 18.50 -1.98
CA GLN A 46 -60.26 17.88 -2.13
C GLN A 46 -60.60 17.73 -3.63
N ASN A 47 -61.36 16.78 -4.15
CA ASN A 47 -62.09 15.58 -3.73
C ASN A 47 -62.54 14.93 -5.06
N GLY A 48 -62.84 13.63 -5.13
CA GLY A 48 -63.52 13.10 -6.31
C GLY A 48 -63.54 11.58 -6.46
N SER A 49 -64.37 10.93 -5.66
CA SER A 49 -64.77 9.53 -5.67
C SER A 49 -65.73 9.13 -6.80
N ALA A 50 -65.69 7.87 -7.26
CA ALA A 50 -66.83 6.94 -7.47
C ALA A 50 -66.31 5.69 -8.23
N GLN A 51 -66.36 4.46 -7.68
CA GLN A 51 -67.49 3.49 -7.69
C GLN A 51 -67.97 3.15 -9.11
N ASN A 52 -68.31 1.93 -9.53
CA ASN A 52 -68.47 0.58 -8.98
C ASN A 52 -68.76 -0.33 -10.20
N GLY A 53 -68.56 -1.64 -10.13
CA GLY A 53 -69.14 -2.53 -11.14
C GLY A 53 -68.56 -3.95 -11.22
N SER A 54 -69.08 -4.82 -10.38
CA SER A 54 -68.91 -6.28 -10.33
C SER A 54 -69.44 -7.03 -11.56
N ALA A 55 -68.84 -8.18 -11.89
CA ALA A 55 -69.54 -9.48 -12.05
C ALA A 55 -68.56 -10.64 -12.30
N GLN A 56 -68.81 -11.74 -11.59
CA GLN A 56 -68.22 -13.08 -11.72
C GLN A 56 -68.64 -13.73 -13.05
N ASN A 57 -67.83 -14.60 -13.65
CA ASN A 57 -67.86 -16.05 -13.40
C ASN A 57 -66.97 -16.85 -14.37
N ASP A 58 -66.55 -18.00 -13.85
CA ASP A 58 -66.25 -19.26 -14.53
C ASP A 58 -64.87 -19.58 -15.15
N SER A 59 -64.59 -20.85 -14.92
CA SER A 59 -63.33 -21.56 -14.76
C SER A 59 -62.83 -22.25 -16.03
N ALA A 60 -61.59 -22.73 -15.93
CA ALA A 60 -60.97 -23.82 -16.67
C ALA A 60 -60.32 -23.46 -18.02
N GLN A 61 -59.03 -23.07 -17.95
CA GLN A 61 -57.97 -23.46 -18.90
C GLN A 61 -56.63 -22.84 -18.42
N SER A 62 -55.97 -23.49 -17.47
CA SER A 62 -54.58 -23.21 -17.10
C SER A 62 -53.76 -24.46 -17.40
N ASP A 63 -52.77 -24.33 -18.30
CA ASP A 63 -51.45 -25.02 -18.24
C ASP A 63 -50.69 -25.14 -19.58
N SER A 64 -51.05 -24.40 -20.63
CA SER A 64 -50.25 -24.44 -21.89
C SER A 64 -49.82 -23.11 -22.49
N ALA A 65 -50.14 -21.95 -21.88
CA ALA A 65 -49.82 -20.63 -22.44
C ALA A 65 -48.70 -19.86 -21.73
N GLN A 66 -48.14 -20.35 -20.61
CA GLN A 66 -47.12 -19.62 -19.84
C GLN A 66 -45.66 -19.87 -20.26
N ASN A 67 -45.39 -20.79 -21.18
CA ASN A 67 -44.01 -21.12 -21.57
C ASN A 67 -43.48 -20.31 -22.78
N ASP A 68 -44.35 -19.82 -23.65
CA ASP A 68 -43.93 -19.05 -24.85
C ASP A 68 -43.68 -17.56 -24.57
N SER A 69 -44.35 -16.98 -23.57
CA SER A 69 -44.12 -15.59 -23.15
C SER A 69 -42.81 -15.38 -22.38
N ALA A 70 -42.26 -16.44 -21.78
CA ALA A 70 -40.98 -16.40 -21.07
C ALA A 70 -39.78 -16.48 -22.03
N GLN A 71 -39.92 -17.22 -23.15
CA GLN A 71 -38.85 -17.34 -24.15
C GLN A 71 -38.71 -16.09 -25.04
N GLY A 72 -39.82 -15.41 -25.37
CA GLY A 72 -39.77 -14.13 -26.10
C GLY A 72 -39.10 -12.99 -25.32
N SER A 73 -39.30 -12.95 -24.00
CA SER A 73 -38.72 -11.96 -23.09
C SER A 73 -37.20 -12.15 -22.87
N SER A 74 -36.71 -13.39 -22.81
CA SER A 74 -35.27 -13.66 -22.70
C SER A 74 -34.53 -13.33 -24.00
N ALA A 75 -35.13 -13.64 -25.17
CA ALA A 75 -34.57 -13.32 -26.48
C ALA A 75 -34.51 -11.80 -26.74
N GLN A 76 -35.52 -11.04 -26.30
CA GLN A 76 -35.53 -9.57 -26.37
C GLN A 76 -34.51 -8.93 -25.41
N LYS A 77 -34.37 -9.44 -24.18
CA LYS A 77 -33.33 -8.99 -23.25
C LYS A 77 -31.92 -9.24 -23.77
N ASP A 78 -31.68 -10.43 -24.33
CA ASP A 78 -30.40 -10.76 -24.97
C ASP A 78 -30.12 -9.91 -26.21
N SER A 79 -31.15 -9.57 -27.01
CA SER A 79 -31.02 -8.66 -28.14
C SER A 79 -30.66 -7.25 -27.71
N ALA A 80 -31.38 -6.70 -26.71
CA ALA A 80 -31.11 -5.38 -26.16
C ALA A 80 -29.73 -5.28 -25.50
N GLN A 81 -29.26 -6.37 -24.87
CA GLN A 81 -27.95 -6.43 -24.24
C GLN A 81 -26.82 -6.60 -25.27
N ARG A 82 -27.06 -7.31 -26.37
CA ARG A 82 -26.16 -7.37 -27.54
C ARG A 82 -26.08 -6.02 -28.25
N GLU A 83 -27.21 -5.33 -28.40
CA GLU A 83 -27.30 -4.01 -29.02
C GLU A 83 -26.65 -2.93 -28.14
N PHE A 84 -26.84 -2.99 -26.82
CA PHE A 84 -26.11 -2.15 -25.86
C PHE A 84 -24.60 -2.38 -25.93
N ARG A 85 -24.15 -3.65 -26.00
CA ARG A 85 -22.72 -3.98 -26.17
C ARG A 85 -22.18 -3.50 -27.51
N ARG A 86 -22.97 -3.57 -28.58
CA ARG A 86 -22.62 -3.07 -29.90
C ARG A 86 -22.52 -1.55 -29.91
N LEU A 87 -23.51 -0.84 -29.35
CA LEU A 87 -23.50 0.63 -29.22
C LEU A 87 -22.41 1.13 -28.26
N ALA A 88 -22.07 0.36 -27.22
CA ALA A 88 -20.94 0.63 -26.35
C ALA A 88 -19.59 0.43 -27.08
N ARG A 89 -19.48 -0.59 -27.95
CA ARG A 89 -18.32 -0.79 -28.85
C ARG A 89 -18.21 0.31 -29.89
N GLU A 90 -19.33 0.72 -30.50
CA GLU A 90 -19.40 1.81 -31.47
C GLU A 90 -19.01 3.14 -30.79
N ARG A 91 -19.54 3.44 -29.59
CA ARG A 91 -19.13 4.61 -28.77
C ARG A 91 -17.68 4.56 -28.28
N ALA A 92 -17.14 3.37 -28.00
CA ALA A 92 -15.73 3.19 -27.64
C ALA A 92 -14.82 3.39 -28.86
N SER A 93 -15.24 2.94 -30.05
CA SER A 93 -14.51 3.14 -31.31
C SER A 93 -14.57 4.57 -31.84
N GLU A 94 -15.56 5.37 -31.42
CA GLU A 94 -15.66 6.81 -31.73
C GLU A 94 -14.82 7.71 -30.80
N GLN A 95 -14.05 7.14 -29.87
CA GLN A 95 -13.19 7.93 -28.97
C GLN A 95 -12.06 8.59 -29.74
N LYS A 96 -12.28 9.86 -30.12
CA LYS A 96 -11.22 10.79 -30.53
C LYS A 96 -10.03 10.62 -29.60
N VAL A 97 -8.83 10.39 -30.14
CA VAL A 97 -7.59 10.34 -29.37
C VAL A 97 -7.51 11.61 -28.51
N VAL A 98 -7.68 11.48 -27.19
CA VAL A 98 -7.67 12.62 -26.27
C VAL A 98 -6.32 12.68 -25.58
N ARG A 99 -5.84 13.90 -25.36
CA ARG A 99 -4.65 14.16 -24.54
C ARG A 99 -4.86 13.62 -23.12
N MET A 100 -3.87 12.94 -22.55
CA MET A 100 -3.95 12.46 -21.17
C MET A 100 -4.00 13.66 -20.20
N ARG A 101 -5.09 13.75 -19.42
CA ARG A 101 -5.34 14.86 -18.46
C ARG A 101 -5.26 14.43 -17.00
N SER A 102 -5.21 13.13 -16.74
CA SER A 102 -5.15 12.56 -15.40
C SER A 102 -3.79 12.85 -14.76
N VAL A 103 -3.80 13.57 -13.62
CA VAL A 103 -2.61 13.83 -12.81
C VAL A 103 -2.00 12.52 -12.31
N LEU A 104 -2.83 11.56 -11.88
CA LEU A 104 -2.38 10.27 -11.35
C LEU A 104 -1.73 9.39 -12.41
N SER A 105 -2.18 9.49 -13.66
CA SER A 105 -1.58 8.76 -14.77
C SER A 105 -0.20 9.34 -15.10
N VAL A 106 -0.05 10.67 -15.09
CA VAL A 106 1.26 11.32 -15.30
C VAL A 106 2.20 10.98 -14.14
N HIS A 107 1.71 11.10 -12.92
CA HIS A 107 2.46 10.77 -11.71
C HIS A 107 2.96 9.32 -11.71
N GLY A 108 2.07 8.36 -11.95
CA GLY A 108 2.41 6.94 -12.05
C GLY A 108 3.44 6.68 -13.15
N ALA A 109 3.24 7.23 -14.35
CA ALA A 109 4.15 7.07 -15.46
C ALA A 109 5.56 7.64 -15.18
N LEU A 110 5.66 8.80 -14.51
CA LEU A 110 6.95 9.38 -14.11
C LEU A 110 7.64 8.54 -13.04
N ARG A 111 6.90 8.05 -12.02
CA ARG A 111 7.46 7.14 -10.99
C ARG A 111 7.96 5.84 -11.60
N THR A 112 7.17 5.22 -12.50
CA THR A 112 7.61 4.05 -13.27
C THR A 112 8.90 4.37 -14.01
N GLY A 113 8.97 5.51 -14.69
CA GLY A 113 10.16 5.84 -15.47
C GLY A 113 11.42 6.10 -14.65
N LEU A 114 11.28 6.71 -13.47
CA LEU A 114 12.38 6.89 -12.51
C LEU A 114 12.87 5.56 -11.93
N ARG A 115 11.96 4.62 -11.68
CA ARG A 115 12.28 3.29 -11.15
C ARG A 115 12.92 2.39 -12.20
N THR A 116 12.40 2.38 -13.43
CA THR A 116 12.93 1.52 -14.51
C THR A 116 14.16 2.11 -15.20
N GLY A 117 14.57 3.34 -14.88
CA GLY A 117 15.74 4.01 -15.45
C GLY A 117 15.50 4.67 -16.82
N THR A 118 14.26 4.65 -17.33
CA THR A 118 13.89 5.38 -18.57
C THR A 118 13.90 6.90 -18.40
N ILE A 119 13.90 7.33 -17.13
CA ILE A 119 14.28 8.66 -16.69
C ILE A 119 15.52 8.45 -15.80
N ALA A 120 16.70 8.82 -16.31
CA ALA A 120 17.94 8.66 -15.57
C ALA A 120 18.05 9.70 -14.44
N PRO A 121 18.75 9.43 -13.33
CA PRO A 121 18.98 10.42 -12.26
C PRO A 121 19.63 11.72 -12.74
N SER A 122 20.41 11.66 -13.83
CA SER A 122 21.03 12.83 -14.48
C SER A 122 20.08 13.62 -15.39
N ASP A 123 18.90 13.09 -15.70
CA ASP A 123 17.92 13.76 -16.55
C ASP A 123 17.31 14.98 -15.84
N ARG A 124 16.94 15.98 -16.64
CA ARG A 124 16.13 17.12 -16.17
C ARG A 124 14.66 16.90 -16.51
N LEU A 125 13.80 17.08 -15.52
CA LEU A 125 12.35 17.00 -15.69
C LEU A 125 11.78 18.33 -16.18
N GLU A 126 12.06 18.66 -17.44
CA GLU A 126 11.54 19.87 -18.07
C GLU A 126 10.06 19.74 -18.44
N GLU A 127 9.23 20.67 -17.97
CA GLU A 127 7.78 20.65 -18.22
C GLU A 127 7.44 20.53 -19.72
N SER A 128 8.13 21.30 -20.58
CA SER A 128 7.81 21.35 -22.00
C SER A 128 8.13 20.03 -22.71
N VAL A 129 9.21 19.36 -22.29
CA VAL A 129 9.61 18.04 -22.79
C VAL A 129 8.60 16.99 -22.33
N LEU A 130 8.23 16.97 -21.05
CA LEU A 130 7.25 16.02 -20.51
C LEU A 130 5.87 16.18 -21.16
N VAL A 131 5.43 17.42 -21.37
CA VAL A 131 4.17 17.78 -22.04
C VAL A 131 4.09 17.21 -23.46
N ARG A 132 5.21 17.20 -24.21
CA ARG A 132 5.33 16.59 -25.54
C ARG A 132 5.48 15.07 -25.45
N LYS A 133 6.47 14.58 -24.70
CA LYS A 133 6.86 13.16 -24.59
C LYS A 133 5.70 12.27 -24.11
N TYR A 134 4.93 12.74 -23.14
CA TYR A 134 3.81 11.98 -22.58
C TYR A 134 2.44 12.38 -23.18
N SER A 135 2.40 13.33 -24.13
CA SER A 135 1.14 13.84 -24.71
C SER A 135 0.11 14.22 -23.63
N VAL A 136 0.52 15.07 -22.68
CA VAL A 136 -0.26 15.41 -21.45
C VAL A 136 -0.39 16.91 -21.27
N SER A 137 -1.47 17.36 -20.62
CA SER A 137 -1.65 18.79 -20.38
C SER A 137 -0.55 19.37 -19.48
N ARG A 138 -0.15 20.63 -19.68
CA ARG A 138 0.85 21.31 -18.84
C ARG A 138 0.45 21.34 -17.37
N ASN A 139 -0.84 21.52 -17.08
CA ASN A 139 -1.36 21.51 -15.71
C ASN A 139 -1.21 20.13 -15.05
N ALA A 140 -1.45 19.04 -15.80
CA ALA A 140 -1.26 17.69 -15.29
C ALA A 140 0.22 17.40 -14.96
N VAL A 141 1.15 17.81 -15.83
CA VAL A 141 2.59 17.70 -15.56
C VAL A 141 2.99 18.49 -14.33
N ARG A 142 2.56 19.75 -14.22
CA ARG A 142 2.86 20.59 -13.06
C ARG A 142 2.35 19.99 -11.76
N ALA A 143 1.14 19.47 -11.76
CA ALA A 143 0.56 18.82 -10.60
C ALA A 143 1.32 17.53 -10.23
N ALA A 144 1.65 16.68 -11.20
CA ALA A 144 2.44 15.48 -10.96
C ALA A 144 3.85 15.78 -10.43
N LEU A 145 4.52 16.81 -10.98
CA LEU A 145 5.82 17.27 -10.46
C LEU A 145 5.72 17.87 -9.05
N ARG A 146 4.58 18.45 -8.65
CA ARG A 146 4.37 18.88 -7.26
C ARG A 146 4.31 17.66 -6.33
N LEU A 147 3.57 16.61 -6.71
CA LEU A 147 3.52 15.38 -5.93
C LEU A 147 4.90 14.75 -5.74
N LEU A 148 5.71 14.67 -6.79
CA LEU A 148 7.09 14.16 -6.68
C LEU A 148 7.99 15.03 -5.79
N VAL A 149 7.74 16.35 -5.73
CA VAL A 149 8.44 17.25 -4.80
C VAL A 149 7.99 17.00 -3.37
N ASP A 150 6.68 16.88 -3.13
CA ASP A 150 6.11 16.61 -1.80
C ASP A 150 6.53 15.22 -1.27
N GLU A 151 6.82 14.29 -2.19
CA GLU A 151 7.37 12.96 -1.90
C GLU A 151 8.88 12.98 -1.68
N GLY A 152 9.58 14.09 -1.99
CA GLY A 152 11.03 14.20 -1.83
C GLY A 152 11.85 13.42 -2.86
N VAL A 153 11.24 12.99 -3.98
CA VAL A 153 11.94 12.29 -5.09
C VAL A 153 12.66 13.29 -5.99
N VAL A 154 12.09 14.49 -6.13
CA VAL A 154 12.64 15.57 -6.96
C VAL A 154 12.63 16.88 -6.20
N SER A 155 13.48 17.82 -6.58
CA SER A 155 13.45 19.19 -6.05
C SER A 155 13.32 20.22 -7.16
N ARG A 156 12.87 21.42 -6.79
CA ARG A 156 12.88 22.59 -7.67
C ARG A 156 14.06 23.47 -7.32
N ALA A 157 14.91 23.72 -8.31
CA ALA A 157 16.06 24.60 -8.16
C ALA A 157 15.92 25.84 -9.06
N PRO A 158 16.16 27.07 -8.54
CA PRO A 158 16.14 28.29 -9.34
C PRO A 158 17.08 28.17 -10.54
N ARG A 159 16.58 28.47 -11.75
CA ARG A 159 17.32 28.41 -13.03
C ARG A 159 17.84 27.02 -13.45
N ALA A 160 17.66 25.97 -12.65
CA ALA A 160 18.02 24.58 -12.98
C ALA A 160 16.81 23.69 -13.27
N GLY A 161 15.59 24.15 -12.96
CA GLY A 161 14.35 23.41 -13.24
C GLY A 161 14.02 22.39 -12.15
N THR A 162 13.38 21.29 -12.54
CA THR A 162 13.10 20.16 -11.64
C THR A 162 14.22 19.13 -11.79
N VAL A 163 14.93 18.87 -10.70
CA VAL A 163 16.08 17.94 -10.65
C VAL A 163 15.72 16.73 -9.79
N ILE A 164 16.19 15.56 -10.19
CA ILE A 164 15.97 14.30 -9.47
C ILE A 164 16.92 14.27 -8.28
N LEU A 165 16.39 14.01 -7.08
CA LEU A 165 17.19 13.97 -5.85
C LEU A 165 17.77 12.57 -5.62
N CYS A 166 17.01 11.54 -5.94
CA CYS A 166 17.40 10.15 -5.78
C CYS A 166 16.73 9.26 -6.83
N GLY A 167 17.43 8.20 -7.23
CA GLY A 167 16.82 7.09 -7.95
C GLY A 167 15.86 6.31 -7.04
N LEU A 168 14.88 5.63 -7.65
CA LEU A 168 14.04 4.67 -6.94
C LEU A 168 14.67 3.29 -7.12
N ALA A 169 15.30 2.78 -6.06
CA ALA A 169 15.84 1.44 -6.04
C ALA A 169 14.70 0.41 -5.92
N ASP A 170 14.78 -0.65 -6.72
CA ASP A 170 13.94 -1.82 -6.48
C ASP A 170 14.51 -2.57 -5.27
N VAL A 171 13.64 -3.05 -4.38
CA VAL A 171 14.01 -3.92 -3.26
C VAL A 171 13.08 -5.11 -3.30
N ARG A 172 13.62 -6.31 -3.44
CA ARG A 172 12.79 -7.50 -3.50
C ARG A 172 12.06 -7.71 -2.17
N ILE A 173 10.76 -7.99 -2.25
CA ILE A 173 9.90 -8.19 -1.08
C ILE A 173 10.29 -9.48 -0.35
N ASP A 174 10.60 -10.53 -1.10
CA ASP A 174 10.77 -11.92 -0.67
C ASP A 174 12.23 -12.34 -0.38
N ASN A 175 13.19 -11.41 -0.53
CA ASN A 175 14.57 -11.63 -0.12
C ASN A 175 14.91 -10.70 1.07
N GLY A 176 16.19 -10.68 1.48
CA GLY A 176 16.72 -9.99 2.67
C GLY A 176 16.40 -8.48 2.79
N VAL A 177 17.36 -7.71 3.30
CA VAL A 177 17.24 -6.24 3.40
C VAL A 177 17.78 -5.55 2.14
N ALA A 178 18.36 -6.33 1.22
CA ALA A 178 19.23 -5.83 0.15
C ALA A 178 18.55 -4.96 -0.90
N TRP A 179 19.25 -3.86 -1.19
CA TRP A 179 19.05 -2.94 -2.29
C TRP A 179 19.32 -3.62 -3.64
N ALA A 180 18.44 -3.43 -4.61
CA ALA A 180 18.70 -3.84 -5.97
C ALA A 180 19.50 -2.73 -6.72
N ARG A 181 20.83 -2.76 -6.58
CA ARG A 181 21.86 -2.07 -7.41
C ARG A 181 21.83 -0.52 -7.48
N ALA A 182 22.91 0.09 -7.00
CA ALA A 182 23.85 0.76 -7.89
C ALA A 182 25.19 0.00 -7.76
N GLU A 183 25.92 -0.23 -8.85
CA GLU A 183 27.19 -0.99 -8.83
C GLU A 183 28.33 -0.25 -8.11
N ASP A 184 28.10 1.03 -7.77
CA ASP A 184 29.06 1.95 -7.15
C ASP A 184 28.63 2.46 -5.75
N ALA A 185 27.57 1.91 -5.16
CA ALA A 185 27.04 2.38 -3.88
C ALA A 185 27.56 1.55 -2.69
N ASP A 186 28.14 2.24 -1.70
CA ASP A 186 28.64 1.61 -0.48
C ASP A 186 27.50 1.47 0.54
N HIS A 187 27.11 0.23 0.81
CA HIS A 187 26.12 -0.12 1.83
C HIS A 187 26.80 -0.66 3.09
N GLU A 188 26.52 -0.04 4.23
CA GLU A 188 27.00 -0.49 5.54
C GLU A 188 25.83 -0.67 6.51
N LEU A 189 25.63 -1.89 7.02
CA LEU A 189 24.61 -2.18 8.02
C LEU A 189 25.20 -2.07 9.43
N VAL A 190 24.86 -0.98 10.13
CA VAL A 190 25.38 -0.67 11.46
C VAL A 190 24.39 -1.13 12.52
N THR A 191 24.82 -2.01 13.43
CA THR A 191 24.02 -2.39 14.61
C THR A 191 24.03 -1.25 15.63
N THR A 192 22.86 -0.71 15.91
CA THR A 192 22.67 0.39 16.88
C THR A 192 22.41 -0.14 18.28
N GLU A 193 21.58 -1.16 18.41
CA GLU A 193 21.25 -1.79 19.69
C GLU A 193 21.05 -3.30 19.48
N SER A 194 21.46 -4.12 20.43
CA SER A 194 21.20 -5.57 20.45
C SER A 194 20.99 -6.03 21.88
N ARG A 195 19.79 -6.51 22.20
CA ARG A 195 19.40 -6.79 23.59
C ARG A 195 18.22 -7.77 23.67
N TRP A 196 18.09 -8.39 24.83
CA TRP A 196 16.86 -9.08 25.22
C TRP A 196 15.80 -8.06 25.65
N ILE A 197 14.59 -8.18 25.11
CA ILE A 197 13.44 -7.34 25.48
C ILE A 197 12.26 -8.21 25.88
N PRO A 198 11.32 -7.70 26.71
CA PRO A 198 10.04 -8.36 26.93
C PRO A 198 9.34 -8.66 25.61
N SER A 199 8.80 -9.87 25.48
CA SER A 199 7.99 -10.25 24.34
C SER A 199 6.65 -9.49 24.39
N THR A 200 6.19 -9.02 23.24
CA THR A 200 4.84 -8.47 23.10
C THR A 200 3.91 -9.48 22.45
N PRO A 201 2.59 -9.26 22.51
CA PRO A 201 1.63 -10.08 21.79
C PRO A 201 2.03 -10.34 20.34
N ILE A 202 2.57 -9.32 19.66
CA ILE A 202 3.02 -9.45 18.27
C ILE A 202 4.25 -10.31 18.15
N THR A 203 5.31 -10.06 18.92
CA THR A 203 6.51 -10.90 18.80
C THR A 203 6.22 -12.35 19.20
N ARG A 204 5.36 -12.60 20.20
CA ARG A 204 4.92 -13.95 20.57
C ARG A 204 4.15 -14.64 19.44
N THR A 205 3.20 -13.94 18.82
CA THR A 205 2.43 -14.47 17.68
C THR A 205 3.33 -14.71 16.47
N MET A 206 4.22 -13.77 16.16
CA MET A 206 5.09 -13.82 14.98
C MET A 206 6.29 -14.77 15.15
N LEU A 207 6.63 -15.16 16.37
CA LEU A 207 7.67 -16.16 16.62
C LEU A 207 7.10 -17.49 17.12
N ASP A 208 5.78 -17.59 17.28
CA ASP A 208 5.08 -18.78 17.81
C ASP A 208 5.74 -19.28 19.10
N THR A 209 5.78 -18.41 20.11
CA THR A 209 6.50 -18.65 21.36
C THR A 209 5.70 -18.19 22.58
N ASP A 210 5.88 -18.91 23.69
CA ASP A 210 5.45 -18.53 25.03
C ASP A 210 6.57 -17.85 25.83
N ASP A 211 7.77 -17.66 25.25
CA ASP A 211 8.88 -17.01 25.91
C ASP A 211 8.51 -15.57 26.31
N THR A 212 8.84 -15.21 27.55
CA THR A 212 8.57 -13.87 28.10
C THR A 212 9.54 -12.82 27.55
N GLN A 213 10.59 -13.23 26.85
CA GLN A 213 11.57 -12.37 26.23
C GLN A 213 11.93 -12.83 24.83
N VAL A 214 12.24 -11.87 23.96
CA VAL A 214 12.78 -12.11 22.61
C VAL A 214 14.05 -11.29 22.45
N HIS A 215 14.98 -11.77 21.64
CA HIS A 215 16.17 -11.02 21.32
C HIS A 215 15.86 -10.04 20.18
N CYS A 216 16.13 -8.76 20.40
CA CYS A 216 15.93 -7.68 19.45
C CYS A 216 17.29 -7.14 18.99
N THR A 217 17.49 -7.05 17.68
CA THR A 217 18.64 -6.38 17.07
C THR A 217 18.15 -5.27 16.15
N GLU A 218 18.61 -4.06 16.39
CA GLU A 218 18.21 -2.84 15.68
C GLU A 218 19.40 -2.30 14.91
N MET A 219 19.19 -2.05 13.62
CA MET A 219 20.22 -1.67 12.67
C MET A 219 19.77 -0.48 11.82
N VAL A 220 20.74 0.27 11.35
CA VAL A 220 20.59 1.32 10.35
C VAL A 220 21.47 0.96 9.17
N ASP A 221 20.93 0.96 7.97
CA ASP A 221 21.76 0.89 6.76
C ASP A 221 22.21 2.31 6.41
N LEU A 222 23.49 2.44 6.11
CA LEU A 222 24.08 3.64 5.54
C LEU A 222 24.29 3.38 4.05
N LEU A 223 23.74 4.26 3.22
CA LEU A 223 23.98 4.30 1.78
C LEU A 223 24.87 5.52 1.51
N ASP A 224 26.10 5.27 1.07
CA ASP A 224 27.14 6.29 0.88
C ASP A 224 27.35 7.14 2.15
N GLY A 225 27.30 6.48 3.31
CA GLY A 225 27.48 7.09 4.63
C GLY A 225 26.24 7.78 5.22
N GLU A 226 25.14 7.86 4.48
CA GLU A 226 23.89 8.49 4.92
C GLU A 226 22.82 7.45 5.29
N PRO A 227 22.06 7.63 6.40
CA PRO A 227 20.97 6.72 6.76
C PRO A 227 19.97 6.52 5.63
N SER A 228 19.67 5.25 5.31
CA SER A 228 18.86 4.88 4.15
C SER A 228 17.61 4.06 4.54
N LEU A 229 17.73 3.19 5.56
CA LEU A 229 16.64 2.42 6.13
C LEU A 229 16.92 2.10 7.61
N LEU A 230 15.84 1.81 8.34
CA LEU A 230 15.90 1.22 9.68
C LEU A 230 15.46 -0.23 9.62
N TYR A 231 16.11 -1.09 10.38
CA TYR A 231 15.83 -2.51 10.41
C TYR A 231 15.80 -3.03 11.85
N ALA A 232 14.68 -3.63 12.25
CA ALA A 232 14.53 -4.31 13.52
C ALA A 232 14.29 -5.81 13.28
N ARG A 233 15.07 -6.65 13.95
CA ARG A 233 14.97 -8.11 13.92
C ARG A 233 14.64 -8.65 15.30
N PHE A 234 13.74 -9.62 15.35
CA PHE A 234 13.34 -10.36 16.53
C PHE A 234 13.57 -11.86 16.31
N CYS A 235 14.22 -12.52 17.28
CA CYS A 235 14.46 -13.95 17.26
C CYS A 235 14.44 -14.54 18.68
N LEU A 236 14.35 -15.87 18.76
CA LEU A 236 14.51 -16.63 20.01
C LEU A 236 16.00 -16.89 20.30
N ALA A 237 16.30 -17.50 21.45
CA ALA A 237 17.67 -17.74 21.93
C ALA A 237 18.60 -18.39 20.90
N ALA A 238 18.10 -19.35 20.12
CA ALA A 238 18.89 -20.01 19.08
C ALA A 238 19.40 -19.06 17.98
N GLY A 239 18.71 -17.94 17.75
CA GLY A 239 19.09 -16.90 16.81
C GLY A 239 19.80 -15.68 17.44
N ALA A 240 19.89 -15.62 18.78
CA ALA A 240 20.55 -14.53 19.49
C ALA A 240 22.07 -14.60 19.29
N GLY A 241 22.72 -13.45 19.08
CA GLY A 241 24.16 -13.37 18.83
C GLY A 241 24.63 -13.84 17.44
N ARG A 242 23.73 -14.33 16.59
CA ARG A 242 24.05 -14.65 15.19
C ARG A 242 23.84 -13.44 14.29
N ALA A 243 24.69 -13.30 13.27
CA ALA A 243 24.57 -12.27 12.25
C ALA A 243 23.15 -12.26 11.66
N SER A 244 22.64 -11.06 11.38
CA SER A 244 21.34 -10.92 10.73
C SER A 244 21.39 -11.56 9.36
N VAL A 245 20.31 -12.24 8.97
CA VAL A 245 20.16 -12.75 7.61
C VAL A 245 19.76 -11.59 6.68
N SER A 246 20.69 -10.66 6.45
CA SER A 246 20.59 -9.61 5.43
C SER A 246 21.27 -10.12 4.17
N GLY A 247 20.53 -10.88 3.36
CA GLY A 247 21.09 -11.55 2.19
C GLY A 247 21.62 -10.60 1.12
N GLY A 248 22.68 -11.01 0.42
CA GLY A 248 23.13 -10.43 -0.85
C GLY A 248 22.39 -11.06 -2.05
N ARG A 249 22.61 -10.53 -3.26
CA ARG A 249 21.95 -10.98 -4.50
C ARG A 249 22.34 -12.40 -4.94
N ASP A 250 23.39 -12.99 -4.37
CA ASP A 250 24.09 -14.16 -4.95
C ASP A 250 23.61 -15.52 -4.42
N GLY A 251 22.39 -15.60 -3.87
CA GLY A 251 21.89 -16.82 -3.19
C GLY A 251 22.48 -17.03 -1.80
N SER A 252 23.25 -16.05 -1.30
CA SER A 252 23.80 -16.06 0.06
C SER A 252 22.70 -15.92 1.12
N PHE A 253 21.51 -15.42 0.79
CA PHE A 253 20.40 -15.28 1.74
C PHE A 253 19.94 -16.63 2.31
N GLU A 254 19.62 -17.59 1.44
CA GLU A 254 19.19 -18.93 1.80
C GLU A 254 20.31 -19.70 2.52
N ALA A 255 21.56 -19.55 2.06
CA ALA A 255 22.73 -20.17 2.70
C ALA A 255 23.02 -19.58 4.09
N LEU A 256 23.01 -18.26 4.22
CA LEU A 256 23.19 -17.55 5.49
C LEU A 256 22.08 -17.89 6.47
N PHE A 257 20.84 -18.04 6.02
CA PHE A 257 19.76 -18.53 6.86
C PHE A 257 20.03 -19.96 7.35
N ALA A 258 20.45 -20.86 6.47
CA ALA A 258 20.76 -22.25 6.82
C ALA A 258 21.92 -22.34 7.82
N GLU A 259 22.98 -21.55 7.64
CA GLU A 259 24.09 -21.43 8.58
C GLU A 259 23.62 -20.85 9.93
N THR A 260 22.80 -19.79 9.87
CA THR A 260 22.30 -19.05 11.03
C THR A 260 21.24 -19.81 11.82
N TYR A 261 20.49 -20.74 11.24
CA TYR A 261 19.42 -21.43 11.98
C TYR A 261 19.52 -22.95 11.94
N GLY A 262 20.52 -23.50 11.25
CA GLY A 262 20.69 -24.94 11.07
C GLY A 262 19.55 -25.59 10.28
N SER A 263 18.74 -24.80 9.58
CA SER A 263 17.56 -25.23 8.85
C SER A 263 17.39 -24.36 7.61
N ARG A 264 16.95 -24.94 6.50
CA ARG A 264 16.64 -24.19 5.27
C ARG A 264 15.35 -23.40 5.43
N ILE A 265 15.15 -22.40 4.58
CA ILE A 265 13.92 -21.61 4.56
C ILE A 265 12.78 -22.46 4.02
N GLY A 266 11.73 -22.64 4.81
CA GLY A 266 10.50 -23.28 4.37
C GLY A 266 9.52 -22.29 3.75
N SER A 267 9.33 -21.13 4.41
CA SER A 267 8.46 -20.07 3.89
C SER A 267 8.86 -18.68 4.40
N ILE A 268 8.53 -17.67 3.61
CA ILE A 268 8.68 -16.25 3.93
C ILE A 268 7.34 -15.58 3.71
N ASP A 269 6.76 -15.06 4.78
CA ASP A 269 5.57 -14.22 4.74
C ASP A 269 5.99 -12.76 4.84
N CYS A 270 5.52 -11.92 3.91
CA CYS A 270 5.82 -10.50 3.88
C CYS A 270 4.53 -9.68 3.84
N TRP A 271 4.56 -8.55 4.53
CA TRP A 271 3.49 -7.55 4.53
C TRP A 271 4.08 -6.16 4.31
N VAL A 272 3.41 -5.37 3.49
CA VAL A 272 3.85 -4.05 3.06
C VAL A 272 2.78 -3.01 3.39
N GLU A 273 3.20 -2.00 4.13
CA GLU A 273 2.36 -0.89 4.60
C GLU A 273 3.05 0.46 4.33
N ALA A 274 2.31 1.56 4.42
CA ALA A 274 2.89 2.90 4.43
C ALA A 274 2.57 3.60 5.74
N LYS A 275 3.57 4.22 6.36
CA LYS A 275 3.39 5.04 7.57
C LYS A 275 4.18 6.35 7.48
N GLY A 276 3.81 7.33 8.28
CA GLY A 276 4.64 8.51 8.48
C GLY A 276 5.77 8.21 9.46
N ALA A 277 6.96 8.76 9.24
CA ALA A 277 8.07 8.67 10.18
C ALA A 277 7.67 9.31 11.52
N ASP A 278 7.70 8.54 12.60
CA ASP A 278 7.62 9.10 13.95
C ASP A 278 8.90 9.89 14.28
N GLU A 279 8.93 10.60 15.42
CA GLU A 279 10.07 11.43 15.81
C GLU A 279 11.39 10.65 15.89
N ARG A 280 11.37 9.39 16.35
CA ARG A 280 12.57 8.55 16.48
C ARG A 280 13.04 8.09 15.11
N ALA A 281 12.14 7.53 14.30
CA ALA A 281 12.45 7.08 12.95
C ALA A 281 12.96 8.25 12.09
N ALA A 282 12.33 9.41 12.20
CA ALA A 282 12.73 10.63 11.51
C ALA A 282 14.14 11.08 11.93
N ALA A 283 14.44 11.10 13.24
CA ALA A 283 15.76 11.45 13.74
C ALA A 283 16.85 10.46 13.29
N GLN A 284 16.58 9.14 13.32
CA GLN A 284 17.55 8.13 12.89
C GLN A 284 17.79 8.13 11.37
N LEU A 285 16.78 8.49 10.58
CA LEU A 285 16.88 8.60 9.12
C LEU A 285 17.32 9.99 8.63
N GLY A 286 17.49 10.97 9.52
CA GLY A 286 17.83 12.34 9.14
C GLY A 286 16.74 13.06 8.34
N VAL A 287 15.46 12.73 8.55
CA VAL A 287 14.31 13.30 7.84
C VAL A 287 13.34 14.00 8.80
N ALA A 288 12.34 14.69 8.25
CA ALA A 288 11.30 15.33 9.07
C ALA A 288 10.27 14.31 9.59
N PRO A 289 9.70 14.50 10.80
CA PRO A 289 8.54 13.73 11.25
C PRO A 289 7.39 13.80 10.23
N GLY A 290 6.70 12.69 10.06
CA GLY A 290 5.64 12.51 9.07
C GLY A 290 6.15 12.16 7.67
N THR A 291 7.45 12.19 7.37
CA THR A 291 8.03 11.75 6.08
C THR A 291 7.52 10.36 5.72
N ALA A 292 7.14 10.13 4.46
CA ALA A 292 6.56 8.87 4.04
C ALA A 292 7.59 7.74 4.13
N LEU A 293 7.22 6.67 4.83
CA LEU A 293 7.98 5.42 4.94
C LEU A 293 7.19 4.29 4.32
N LEU A 294 7.89 3.40 3.63
CA LEU A 294 7.38 2.11 3.18
C LEU A 294 7.87 1.06 4.18
N VAL A 295 6.94 0.36 4.84
CA VAL A 295 7.25 -0.57 5.94
C VAL A 295 7.05 -2.00 5.47
N LYS A 296 8.10 -2.82 5.58
CA LYS A 296 8.06 -4.26 5.31
C LYS A 296 8.12 -5.03 6.63
N SER A 297 7.06 -5.75 6.98
CA SER A 297 7.12 -6.78 8.02
C SER A 297 7.38 -8.14 7.38
N ARG A 298 8.26 -8.96 7.96
CA ARG A 298 8.62 -10.28 7.43
C ARG A 298 8.65 -11.33 8.52
N GLN A 299 8.12 -12.51 8.24
CA GLN A 299 8.26 -13.71 9.06
C GLN A 299 8.93 -14.80 8.24
N ILE A 300 10.01 -15.38 8.75
CA ILE A 300 10.71 -16.49 8.11
C ILE A 300 10.52 -17.74 8.96
N ARG A 301 10.05 -18.82 8.31
CA ARG A 301 9.95 -20.16 8.90
C ARG A 301 10.98 -21.09 8.30
N GLY A 302 11.52 -21.99 9.12
CA GLY A 302 12.30 -23.12 8.64
C GLY A 302 11.45 -24.11 7.84
N GLU A 303 12.09 -25.07 7.16
CA GLU A 303 11.40 -26.19 6.48
C GLU A 303 10.60 -27.09 7.44
N ASP A 304 10.92 -27.03 8.73
CA ASP A 304 10.19 -27.62 9.85
C ASP A 304 8.89 -26.87 10.21
N GLY A 305 8.64 -25.72 9.58
CA GLY A 305 7.49 -24.87 9.85
C GLY A 305 7.64 -23.94 11.05
N VAL A 306 8.75 -24.02 11.79
CA VAL A 306 8.97 -23.23 13.01
C VAL A 306 9.42 -21.82 12.63
N PRO A 307 8.80 -20.74 13.14
CA PRO A 307 9.29 -19.38 12.95
C PRO A 307 10.68 -19.19 13.55
N ARG A 308 11.60 -18.61 12.77
CA ARG A 308 12.98 -18.35 13.18
C ARG A 308 13.29 -16.87 13.32
N GLU A 309 12.65 -16.05 12.49
CA GLU A 309 12.87 -14.61 12.45
C GLU A 309 11.55 -13.87 12.19
N TYR A 310 11.31 -12.82 12.98
CA TYR A 310 10.36 -11.76 12.65
C TYR A 310 11.15 -10.46 12.48
N SER A 311 10.91 -9.72 11.41
CA SER A 311 11.59 -8.45 11.21
C SER A 311 10.68 -7.37 10.64
N VAL A 312 11.05 -6.13 10.91
CA VAL A 312 10.36 -4.94 10.42
C VAL A 312 11.41 -3.99 9.86
N THR A 313 11.21 -3.59 8.61
CA THR A 313 12.10 -2.68 7.88
C THR A 313 11.35 -1.42 7.50
N HIS A 314 11.90 -0.25 7.82
CA HIS A 314 11.38 1.05 7.40
C HIS A 314 12.27 1.62 6.30
N TYR A 315 11.74 1.68 5.09
CA TYR A 315 12.41 2.27 3.93
C TYR A 315 11.94 3.71 3.72
N LEU A 316 12.86 4.60 3.35
CA LEU A 316 12.50 5.92 2.82
C LEU A 316 11.73 5.77 1.50
N ALA A 317 10.45 6.19 1.49
CA ALA A 317 9.58 6.02 0.33
C ALA A 317 10.04 6.77 -0.93
N SER A 318 10.87 7.80 -0.75
CA SER A 318 11.48 8.57 -1.84
C SER A 318 12.59 7.81 -2.56
N ARG A 319 13.13 6.74 -1.95
CA ARG A 319 14.30 6.00 -2.45
C ARG A 319 14.00 4.57 -2.86
N VAL A 320 12.88 3.98 -2.40
CA VAL A 320 12.62 2.55 -2.56
C VAL A 320 11.24 2.27 -3.14
N ALA A 321 11.21 1.30 -4.06
CA ALA A 321 10.03 0.54 -4.42
C ALA A 321 10.22 -0.93 -4.02
N LEU A 322 9.23 -1.53 -3.37
CA LEU A 322 9.26 -2.95 -3.02
C LEU A 322 8.72 -3.79 -4.18
N THR A 323 9.51 -4.71 -4.72
CA THR A 323 9.18 -5.46 -5.93
C THR A 323 9.06 -6.96 -5.71
N THR A 324 8.23 -7.60 -6.52
CA THR A 324 8.14 -9.05 -6.60
C THR A 324 7.78 -9.46 -8.02
N VAL A 325 8.21 -10.66 -8.39
CA VAL A 325 7.87 -11.33 -9.63
C VAL A 325 7.34 -12.70 -9.25
N LEU A 326 6.11 -12.98 -9.65
CA LEU A 326 5.44 -14.25 -9.37
C LEU A 326 5.16 -14.95 -10.69
N ASP A 327 5.67 -16.18 -10.79
CA ASP A 327 5.47 -17.06 -11.94
C ASP A 327 4.17 -17.85 -11.76
N GLY A 328 3.33 -17.82 -12.78
CA GLY A 328 1.95 -18.25 -12.78
C GLY A 328 1.03 -17.41 -11.89
N ALA A 329 -0.25 -17.78 -11.87
CA ALA A 329 -1.15 -17.34 -10.82
C ALA A 329 -0.94 -18.20 -9.57
N SER A 330 -0.34 -17.64 -8.52
CA SER A 330 -0.43 -18.28 -7.21
C SER A 330 -1.76 -17.93 -6.56
N THR A 331 -2.53 -18.95 -6.18
CA THR A 331 -3.64 -18.78 -5.23
C THR A 331 -3.06 -18.70 -3.83
N HIS A 332 -2.59 -17.52 -3.43
CA HIS A 332 -2.29 -17.25 -2.03
C HIS A 332 -3.60 -16.94 -1.29
N ALA A 333 -4.04 -17.87 -0.45
CA ALA A 333 -4.93 -17.53 0.65
C ALA A 333 -4.21 -16.50 1.54
N PRO A 334 -4.91 -15.49 2.11
CA PRO A 334 -4.26 -14.51 2.95
C PRO A 334 -3.71 -15.26 4.17
N THR A 335 -2.50 -14.91 4.60
CA THR A 335 -1.87 -15.60 5.73
C THR A 335 -2.65 -15.27 6.99
N ALA A 336 -3.44 -16.24 7.47
CA ALA A 336 -4.15 -16.11 8.74
C ALA A 336 -3.13 -16.01 9.87
N VAL A 337 -2.99 -14.82 10.45
CA VAL A 337 -2.29 -14.63 11.72
C VAL A 337 -3.15 -15.30 12.81
N PRO A 338 -2.63 -16.27 13.57
CA PRO A 338 -3.40 -16.93 14.63
C PRO A 338 -3.88 -15.91 15.66
N ARG A 339 -5.14 -16.04 16.10
CA ARG A 339 -5.71 -15.16 17.12
C ARG A 339 -5.05 -15.45 18.46
N VAL A 340 -4.43 -14.45 19.06
CA VAL A 340 -4.06 -14.48 20.49
C VAL A 340 -5.20 -13.88 21.31
N ARG A 341 -5.60 -14.55 22.39
CA ARG A 341 -6.58 -14.01 23.34
C ARG A 341 -5.84 -13.13 24.35
N PHE A 342 -6.32 -11.90 24.55
CA PHE A 342 -5.85 -11.04 25.65
C PHE A 342 -6.70 -11.29 26.90
N GLU A 343 -6.05 -11.65 27.99
CA GLU A 343 -6.71 -11.75 29.29
C GLU A 343 -6.97 -10.34 29.84
N HIS A 344 -8.25 -10.00 30.00
CA HIS A 344 -8.66 -8.75 30.64
C HIS A 344 -8.58 -8.91 32.16
N GLY A 345 -7.84 -8.04 32.84
CA GLY A 345 -7.78 -8.03 34.31
C GLY A 345 -7.04 -9.23 34.94
N GLY A 346 -6.23 -9.97 34.17
CA GLY A 346 -5.31 -10.96 34.72
C GLY A 346 -4.28 -10.31 35.66
N PRO A 347 -3.67 -11.08 36.59
CA PRO A 347 -2.60 -10.55 37.43
C PRO A 347 -1.53 -9.96 36.52
N ALA A 348 -0.99 -8.79 36.87
CA ALA A 348 0.14 -8.22 36.15
C ALA A 348 1.18 -9.33 35.97
N VAL A 349 1.67 -9.55 34.74
CA VAL A 349 2.83 -10.41 34.52
C VAL A 349 3.88 -9.88 35.47
N SER A 350 4.10 -10.60 36.56
CA SER A 350 5.02 -10.18 37.58
C SER A 350 6.37 -10.22 36.90
N ALA A 351 6.93 -9.04 36.66
CA ALA A 351 8.34 -8.88 36.38
C ALA A 351 9.10 -9.30 37.65
N SER A 352 9.11 -10.59 37.98
CA SER A 352 10.07 -11.18 38.87
C SER A 352 11.34 -11.41 38.06
N VAL A 353 12.03 -10.30 37.80
CA VAL A 353 13.44 -10.29 37.44
C VAL A 353 14.14 -9.70 38.66
N GLU A 354 14.59 -10.57 39.56
CA GLU A 354 15.67 -10.20 40.48
C GLU A 354 16.98 -10.25 39.69
N GLU A 355 17.36 -9.11 39.10
CA GLU A 355 18.73 -8.58 39.15
C GLU A 355 18.68 -7.04 39.08
N PRO A 356 19.49 -6.32 39.89
CA PRO A 356 19.34 -4.90 40.08
C PRO A 356 20.08 -4.10 39.01
N GLY A 357 19.34 -3.34 38.20
CA GLY A 357 19.87 -2.17 37.50
C GLY A 357 19.53 -2.05 36.03
N ALA A 358 18.29 -1.67 35.72
CA ALA A 358 17.93 -0.65 34.72
C ALA A 358 16.42 -0.71 34.49
N SER A 359 15.72 0.41 34.59
CA SER A 359 14.36 0.49 34.05
C SER A 359 14.45 0.28 32.54
N VAL A 360 14.11 -0.92 32.05
CA VAL A 360 14.14 -1.24 30.61
C VAL A 360 12.92 -0.62 29.95
N HIS A 361 12.90 0.70 29.83
CA HIS A 361 11.96 1.38 28.95
C HIS A 361 12.32 1.04 27.51
N ARG A 362 11.34 0.46 26.80
CA ARG A 362 11.47 0.01 25.42
C ARG A 362 11.79 1.21 24.51
N ARG A 363 13.06 1.38 24.17
CA ARG A 363 13.53 2.32 23.14
C ARG A 363 13.68 1.60 21.81
N SER A 364 12.65 0.88 21.34
CA SER A 364 12.72 0.18 20.06
C SER A 364 12.33 1.08 18.88
N VAL A 365 12.86 0.79 17.69
CA VAL A 365 12.42 1.25 16.37
C VAL A 365 10.98 0.81 16.07
N LEU A 366 10.53 -0.31 16.67
CA LEU A 366 9.10 -0.58 16.80
C LEU A 366 8.50 0.35 17.85
N ASP A 367 7.93 1.47 17.38
CA ASP A 367 7.07 2.28 18.21
C ASP A 367 5.78 1.53 18.57
N ALA A 368 5.14 1.94 19.67
CA ALA A 368 3.88 1.34 20.11
C ALA A 368 2.78 1.43 19.03
N HIS A 369 2.84 2.44 18.16
CA HIS A 369 1.95 2.58 17.01
C HIS A 369 2.12 1.45 15.99
N SER A 370 3.35 1.14 15.57
CA SER A 370 3.64 0.05 14.64
C SER A 370 3.19 -1.30 15.20
N GLU A 371 3.36 -1.54 16.50
CA GLU A 371 2.90 -2.79 17.12
C GLU A 371 1.39 -2.89 17.25
N LEU A 372 0.71 -1.81 17.64
CA LEU A 372 -0.75 -1.80 17.67
C LEU A 372 -1.33 -1.95 16.26
N ARG A 373 -0.70 -1.34 15.25
CA ARG A 373 -1.10 -1.48 13.85
C ARG A 373 -0.90 -2.93 13.37
N ALA A 374 0.24 -3.54 13.71
CA ALA A 374 0.48 -4.97 13.46
C ALA A 374 -0.56 -5.87 14.17
N ALA A 375 -1.01 -5.48 15.36
CA ALA A 375 -2.07 -6.19 16.11
C ALA A 375 -3.45 -6.06 15.45
N LEU A 376 -3.83 -4.86 15.02
CA LEU A 376 -5.06 -4.64 14.26
C LEU A 376 -5.07 -5.46 12.96
N ARG A 377 -3.95 -5.46 12.23
CA ARG A 377 -3.74 -6.29 11.03
C ARG A 377 -3.87 -7.77 11.35
N GLY A 378 -3.22 -8.23 12.42
CA GLY A 378 -3.30 -9.61 12.90
C GLY A 378 -4.67 -10.01 13.46
N LYS A 379 -5.66 -9.10 13.45
CA LYS A 379 -7.01 -9.30 14.01
C LYS A 379 -6.99 -9.71 15.49
N LEU A 380 -5.98 -9.24 16.21
CA LEU A 380 -5.85 -9.41 17.65
C LEU A 380 -7.00 -8.70 18.38
N PHE A 381 -7.52 -7.61 17.83
CA PHE A 381 -8.71 -6.90 18.30
C PHE A 381 -9.87 -7.02 17.31
N ARG A 382 -11.10 -7.16 17.79
CA ARG A 382 -12.31 -7.13 16.95
C ARG A 382 -12.72 -5.70 16.63
N VAL A 383 -13.49 -5.54 15.55
CA VAL A 383 -14.27 -4.31 15.34
C VAL A 383 -15.20 -4.11 16.55
N ASP A 384 -15.33 -2.86 16.97
CA ASP A 384 -16.04 -2.42 18.18
C ASP A 384 -15.43 -2.88 19.51
N GLU A 385 -14.29 -3.57 19.50
CA GLU A 385 -13.55 -3.91 20.74
C GLU A 385 -12.97 -2.65 21.38
N GLN A 386 -13.12 -2.55 22.70
CA GLN A 386 -12.61 -1.45 23.49
C GLN A 386 -11.10 -1.62 23.75
N LEU A 387 -10.35 -0.58 23.45
CA LEU A 387 -8.92 -0.46 23.67
C LEU A 387 -8.66 0.32 24.95
N VAL A 388 -8.34 -0.40 26.04
CA VAL A 388 -8.04 0.20 27.34
C VAL A 388 -6.55 0.55 27.42
N GLU A 389 -6.25 1.85 27.54
CA GLU A 389 -4.88 2.39 27.48
C GLU A 389 -3.93 1.75 28.51
N ASP A 390 -4.39 1.56 29.76
CA ASP A 390 -3.57 0.98 30.83
C ASP A 390 -3.28 -0.51 30.61
N ASP A 391 -4.22 -1.25 30.01
CA ASP A 391 -4.04 -2.66 29.68
C ASP A 391 -3.08 -2.83 28.51
N LEU A 392 -3.23 -2.02 27.47
CA LEU A 392 -2.31 -2.01 26.33
C LEU A 392 -0.90 -1.57 26.75
N ALA A 393 -0.77 -0.57 27.61
CA ALA A 393 0.53 -0.12 28.10
C ALA A 393 1.26 -1.26 28.83
N ARG A 394 0.53 -2.02 29.68
CA ARG A 394 1.06 -3.19 30.39
C ARG A 394 1.46 -4.31 29.42
N GLU A 395 0.56 -4.67 28.51
CA GLU A 395 0.73 -5.82 27.62
C GLU A 395 1.83 -5.60 26.56
N PHE A 396 1.98 -4.37 26.08
CA PHE A 396 3.02 -4.01 25.11
C PHE A 396 4.32 -3.50 25.77
N GLY A 397 4.38 -3.52 27.11
CA GLY A 397 5.57 -3.12 27.88
C GLY A 397 6.00 -1.67 27.62
N THR A 398 5.04 -0.75 27.54
CA THR A 398 5.27 0.66 27.22
C THR A 398 4.69 1.61 28.28
N SER A 399 5.07 2.88 28.22
CA SER A 399 4.47 3.88 29.11
C SER A 399 3.05 4.23 28.66
N ARG A 400 2.20 4.60 29.62
CA ARG A 400 0.85 5.10 29.35
C ARG A 400 0.85 6.27 28.36
N ASN A 401 1.78 7.21 28.49
CA ASN A 401 1.91 8.34 27.57
C ASN A 401 2.27 7.89 26.15
N THR A 402 3.17 6.92 26.00
CA THR A 402 3.54 6.34 24.71
C THR A 402 2.34 5.65 24.06
N MET A 403 1.59 4.86 24.83
CA MET A 403 0.38 4.19 24.37
C MET A 403 -0.70 5.20 23.95
N ARG A 404 -0.89 6.27 24.74
CA ARG A 404 -1.82 7.36 24.41
C ARG A 404 -1.46 8.04 23.08
N THR A 405 -0.18 8.30 22.82
CA THR A 405 0.29 8.87 21.56
C THR A 405 0.04 7.91 20.39
N ALA A 406 0.35 6.62 20.56
CA ALA A 406 0.09 5.61 19.53
C ALA A 406 -1.40 5.48 19.21
N LEU A 407 -2.27 5.47 20.22
CA LEU A 407 -3.72 5.47 20.03
C LEU A 407 -4.20 6.75 19.33
N ALA A 408 -3.62 7.92 19.61
CA ALA A 408 -3.95 9.15 18.91
C ALA A 408 -3.61 9.07 17.42
N GLN A 409 -2.44 8.53 17.06
CA GLN A 409 -2.04 8.31 15.67
C GLN A 409 -3.00 7.35 14.95
N LEU A 410 -3.43 6.26 15.59
CA LEU A 410 -4.42 5.35 15.01
C LEU A 410 -5.82 5.97 14.85
N VAL A 411 -6.18 6.95 15.70
CA VAL A 411 -7.40 7.75 15.54
C VAL A 411 -7.27 8.66 14.33
N ASP A 412 -6.12 9.32 14.16
CA ASP A 412 -5.86 10.18 13.00
C ASP A 412 -5.86 9.37 11.68
N GLU A 413 -5.43 8.11 11.73
CA GLU A 413 -5.53 7.15 10.63
C GLU A 413 -6.96 6.64 10.37
N GLY A 414 -7.90 6.86 11.30
CA GLY A 414 -9.28 6.37 11.19
C GLY A 414 -9.44 4.87 11.39
N LEU A 415 -8.42 4.19 11.94
CA LEU A 415 -8.47 2.77 12.28
C LEU A 415 -9.27 2.53 13.57
N ILE A 416 -9.18 3.47 14.50
CA ILE A 416 -9.89 3.44 15.77
C ILE A 416 -10.60 4.79 15.99
N ARG A 417 -11.59 4.81 16.88
CA ARG A 417 -12.41 5.98 17.18
C ARG A 417 -12.47 6.20 18.68
N ARG A 418 -12.49 7.46 19.11
CA ARG A 418 -12.87 7.81 20.49
C ARG A 418 -14.38 7.92 20.61
N ASP A 419 -14.96 7.11 21.48
CA ASP A 419 -16.36 7.12 21.89
C ASP A 419 -16.49 7.71 23.30
N ARG A 420 -17.41 8.67 23.49
CA ARG A 420 -17.57 9.36 24.79
C ARG A 420 -18.05 8.44 25.91
N ARG A 421 -18.67 7.29 25.58
CA ARG A 421 -19.22 6.33 26.56
C ARG A 421 -18.41 5.04 26.63
N HIS A 422 -17.82 4.60 25.52
CA HIS A 422 -17.10 3.32 25.41
C HIS A 422 -15.58 3.45 25.34
N GLY A 423 -15.02 4.66 25.49
CA GLY A 423 -13.59 4.88 25.39
C GLY A 423 -13.08 4.78 23.95
N THR A 424 -11.86 4.29 23.75
CA THR A 424 -11.30 4.10 22.40
C THR A 424 -11.72 2.74 21.85
N VAL A 425 -12.27 2.67 20.65
CA VAL A 425 -12.79 1.44 20.04
C VAL A 425 -12.25 1.23 18.63
N VAL A 426 -12.02 -0.03 18.24
CA VAL A 426 -11.63 -0.38 16.87
C VAL A 426 -12.79 -0.11 15.91
N THR A 427 -12.52 0.58 14.81
CA THR A 427 -13.58 1.00 13.86
C THR A 427 -13.44 0.33 12.51
N THR A 428 -12.22 0.31 11.97
CA THR A 428 -11.97 -0.13 10.59
C THR A 428 -11.05 -1.34 10.60
N PRO A 429 -11.45 -2.50 10.05
CA PRO A 429 -10.52 -3.60 9.89
C PRO A 429 -9.48 -3.24 8.83
N ILE A 430 -8.22 -3.60 9.08
CA ILE A 430 -7.17 -3.51 8.05
C ILE A 430 -7.41 -4.63 7.04
N ALA A 431 -7.63 -4.24 5.79
CA ALA A 431 -7.78 -5.14 4.66
C ALA A 431 -6.42 -5.73 4.28
N GLU A 432 -6.29 -7.04 4.34
CA GLU A 432 -5.14 -7.74 3.77
C GLU A 432 -5.45 -8.11 2.32
N LEU A 433 -4.71 -7.53 1.37
CA LEU A 433 -4.82 -7.81 -0.06
C LEU A 433 -3.50 -8.43 -0.51
N THR A 434 -3.52 -9.42 -1.40
CA THR A 434 -2.24 -9.95 -1.89
C THR A 434 -1.61 -9.05 -2.94
N ILE A 435 -0.29 -9.11 -3.02
CA ILE A 435 0.50 -8.29 -3.93
C ILE A 435 0.25 -8.73 -5.38
N ASP A 436 0.17 -10.04 -5.63
CA ASP A 436 -0.04 -10.69 -6.93
C ASP A 436 -1.45 -10.59 -7.50
N ASN A 437 -2.48 -10.91 -6.72
CA ASN A 437 -3.82 -11.00 -7.29
C ASN A 437 -4.39 -9.61 -7.64
N ALA A 438 -5.15 -9.53 -8.74
CA ALA A 438 -5.86 -8.29 -9.04
C ALA A 438 -6.97 -8.13 -8.05
N MET A 439 -6.99 -6.98 -7.37
CA MET A 439 -8.15 -6.51 -6.60
C MET A 439 -8.72 -7.58 -5.64
N GLY A 440 -7.88 -8.56 -5.23
CA GLY A 440 -8.30 -9.90 -4.79
C GLY A 440 -9.54 -9.86 -3.90
N TRP A 441 -10.68 -10.15 -4.49
CA TRP A 441 -11.87 -10.45 -3.70
C TRP A 441 -11.89 -11.93 -3.52
N TYR A 442 -11.48 -12.36 -2.34
CA TYR A 442 -11.84 -13.67 -1.89
C TYR A 442 -13.37 -13.81 -2.00
N PRO A 443 -13.90 -14.98 -2.37
CA PRO A 443 -15.34 -15.24 -2.41
C PRO A 443 -16.10 -14.83 -1.14
N GLU A 444 -15.41 -14.76 0.00
CA GLU A 444 -15.90 -14.27 1.30
C GLU A 444 -16.06 -12.74 1.41
N ASP A 445 -15.35 -11.96 0.59
CA ASP A 445 -15.49 -10.51 0.45
C ASP A 445 -16.53 -10.13 -0.62
N ALA A 446 -17.18 -11.10 -1.26
CA ALA A 446 -18.21 -10.88 -2.27
C ALA A 446 -19.38 -10.03 -1.72
N GLY A 447 -19.77 -9.00 -2.46
CA GLY A 447 -20.83 -8.07 -2.08
C GLY A 447 -20.41 -6.90 -1.18
N ARG A 448 -19.20 -6.93 -0.60
CA ARG A 448 -18.62 -5.77 0.11
C ARG A 448 -17.99 -4.75 -0.83
N HIS A 449 -17.67 -5.19 -2.05
CA HIS A 449 -16.94 -4.39 -3.01
C HIS A 449 -17.79 -3.98 -4.21
N ARG A 450 -17.64 -2.72 -4.62
CA ARG A 450 -18.27 -2.17 -5.82
C ARG A 450 -17.26 -1.34 -6.58
N THR A 451 -17.02 -1.69 -7.84
CA THR A 451 -16.14 -0.94 -8.73
C THR A 451 -16.96 -0.19 -9.75
N GLU A 452 -16.71 1.10 -9.91
CA GLU A 452 -17.32 1.92 -10.95
C GLU A 452 -16.26 2.51 -11.88
N SER A 453 -16.56 2.56 -13.17
CA SER A 453 -15.71 3.23 -14.15
C SER A 453 -15.93 4.73 -14.06
N LEU A 454 -14.85 5.47 -13.81
CA LEU A 454 -14.84 6.93 -13.83
C LEU A 454 -14.79 7.45 -15.27
N PHE A 455 -13.92 6.87 -16.09
CA PHE A 455 -13.84 7.09 -17.53
C PHE A 455 -12.95 6.05 -18.21
N ALA A 456 -13.12 5.91 -19.53
CA ALA A 456 -12.27 5.13 -20.41
C ALA A 456 -11.93 5.98 -21.63
N VAL A 457 -10.67 6.00 -22.05
CA VAL A 457 -10.22 6.81 -23.19
C VAL A 457 -9.00 6.20 -23.87
N THR A 458 -8.91 6.31 -25.20
CA THR A 458 -7.70 6.02 -25.96
C THR A 458 -6.79 7.26 -26.03
N ILE A 459 -5.52 7.10 -25.66
CA ILE A 459 -4.50 8.16 -25.67
C ILE A 459 -3.30 7.76 -26.54
N PRO A 460 -2.46 8.72 -26.98
CA PRO A 460 -1.15 8.40 -27.55
C PRO A 460 -0.31 7.64 -26.52
N THR A 461 0.35 6.56 -26.95
CA THR A 461 1.10 5.67 -26.06
C THR A 461 2.21 6.43 -25.31
N PRO A 462 2.11 6.58 -23.98
CA PRO A 462 3.21 7.15 -23.20
C PRO A 462 4.44 6.23 -23.29
N PRO A 463 5.67 6.75 -23.42
CA PRO A 463 6.86 5.90 -23.61
C PRO A 463 7.02 4.82 -22.55
N THR A 464 6.84 5.15 -21.27
CA THR A 464 6.96 4.19 -20.17
C THR A 464 5.87 3.11 -20.22
N VAL A 465 4.66 3.46 -20.67
CA VAL A 465 3.57 2.48 -20.84
C VAL A 465 3.84 1.58 -22.05
N GLY A 466 4.30 2.14 -23.16
CA GLY A 466 4.68 1.38 -24.36
C GLY A 466 5.78 0.37 -24.06
N GLU A 467 6.81 0.78 -23.33
CA GLU A 467 7.90 -0.09 -22.88
C GLU A 467 7.41 -1.19 -21.94
N ARG A 468 6.63 -0.85 -20.90
CA ARG A 468 6.11 -1.84 -19.95
C ARG A 468 5.18 -2.85 -20.61
N LEU A 469 4.32 -2.42 -21.53
CA LEU A 469 3.46 -3.32 -22.31
C LEU A 469 4.21 -4.04 -23.45
N GLY A 470 5.43 -3.62 -23.79
CA GLY A 470 6.14 -4.12 -24.97
C GLY A 470 5.39 -3.86 -26.29
N THR A 471 4.51 -2.85 -26.33
CA THR A 471 3.64 -2.60 -27.49
C THR A 471 4.24 -1.53 -28.41
N GLY A 472 4.19 -1.80 -29.71
CA GLY A 472 4.50 -0.82 -30.76
C GLY A 472 3.29 0.04 -31.16
N SER A 473 2.12 -0.18 -30.56
CA SER A 473 0.90 0.56 -30.88
C SER A 473 1.10 2.06 -30.62
N PRO A 474 0.69 2.96 -31.55
CA PRO A 474 0.79 4.40 -31.34
C PRO A 474 -0.20 4.92 -30.29
N THR A 475 -1.18 4.10 -29.91
CA THR A 475 -2.18 4.43 -28.90
C THR A 475 -2.46 3.28 -27.94
N VAL A 476 -2.83 3.62 -26.70
CA VAL A 476 -3.27 2.66 -25.67
C VAL A 476 -4.62 3.09 -25.09
N SER A 477 -5.40 2.13 -24.63
CA SER A 477 -6.59 2.38 -23.83
C SER A 477 -6.20 2.66 -22.39
N VAL A 478 -6.85 3.65 -21.78
CA VAL A 478 -6.69 3.99 -20.37
C VAL A 478 -8.04 4.05 -19.70
N ASP A 479 -8.23 3.16 -18.73
CA ASP A 479 -9.45 3.07 -17.94
C ASP A 479 -9.16 3.49 -16.50
N HIS A 480 -10.03 4.31 -15.94
CA HIS A 480 -9.99 4.73 -14.55
C HIS A 480 -11.19 4.18 -13.81
N PHE A 481 -10.94 3.56 -12.67
CA PHE A 481 -11.95 3.00 -11.81
C PHE A 481 -11.82 3.54 -10.39
N LEU A 482 -12.96 3.65 -9.72
CA LEU A 482 -13.04 3.87 -8.29
C LEU A 482 -13.70 2.65 -7.66
N SER A 483 -13.00 2.00 -6.74
CA SER A 483 -13.55 0.85 -6.04
C SER A 483 -13.86 1.20 -4.60
N HIS A 484 -15.01 0.73 -4.17
CA HIS A 484 -15.55 0.90 -2.83
C HIS A 484 -15.40 -0.41 -2.06
N ARG A 485 -15.17 -0.31 -0.76
CA ARG A 485 -15.26 -1.41 0.22
C ARG A 485 -16.20 -0.96 1.33
N ASP A 486 -17.22 -1.75 1.61
CA ASP A 486 -18.23 -1.46 2.65
C ASP A 486 -18.81 -0.03 2.50
N GLY A 487 -19.08 0.38 1.25
CA GLY A 487 -19.64 1.69 0.90
C GLY A 487 -18.65 2.86 0.88
N ARG A 488 -17.38 2.67 1.23
CA ARG A 488 -16.35 3.71 1.23
C ARG A 488 -15.37 3.55 0.07
N PRO A 489 -15.02 4.63 -0.67
CA PRO A 489 -13.94 4.58 -1.65
C PRO A 489 -12.63 4.15 -0.99
N PHE A 490 -11.91 3.21 -1.58
CA PHE A 490 -10.65 2.72 -0.99
C PHE A 490 -9.50 2.57 -1.99
N VAL A 491 -9.78 2.45 -3.29
CA VAL A 491 -8.75 2.39 -4.33
C VAL A 491 -9.17 3.12 -5.60
N ILE A 492 -8.23 3.88 -6.16
CA ILE A 492 -8.30 4.36 -7.55
C ILE A 492 -7.43 3.41 -8.39
N TYR A 493 -8.03 2.74 -9.35
CA TYR A 493 -7.35 1.78 -10.23
C TYR A 493 -7.28 2.36 -11.64
N ILE A 494 -6.06 2.46 -12.18
CA ILE A 494 -5.77 2.98 -13.50
C ILE A 494 -5.16 1.84 -14.31
N ARG A 495 -5.80 1.50 -15.42
CA ARG A 495 -5.41 0.39 -16.29
C ARG A 495 -4.97 0.94 -17.64
N TYR A 496 -3.89 0.37 -18.18
CA TYR A 496 -3.40 0.57 -19.53
C TYR A 496 -3.40 -0.78 -20.27
N SER A 497 -3.94 -0.81 -21.48
CA SER A 497 -3.92 -1.99 -22.35
C SER A 497 -3.88 -1.59 -23.82
N GLU A 498 -3.63 -2.55 -24.70
CA GLU A 498 -3.83 -2.32 -26.13
C GLU A 498 -5.30 -2.02 -26.43
N PRO A 499 -5.62 -1.12 -27.39
CA PRO A 499 -7.01 -0.78 -27.69
C PRO A 499 -7.83 -1.94 -28.23
N ALA A 500 -7.21 -2.86 -28.95
CA ALA A 500 -7.88 -4.07 -29.47
C ALA A 500 -8.23 -5.08 -28.36
N GLU A 501 -7.53 -4.99 -27.23
CA GLU A 501 -7.84 -5.78 -26.03
C GLU A 501 -8.93 -5.06 -25.25
N HIS A 502 -10.19 -5.46 -25.51
CA HIS A 502 -11.38 -5.01 -24.78
C HIS A 502 -11.86 -6.06 -23.77
N PRO A 503 -11.05 -6.53 -22.81
CA PRO A 503 -11.58 -7.41 -21.78
C PRO A 503 -12.55 -6.63 -20.91
N ARG A 504 -13.46 -7.36 -20.26
CA ARG A 504 -14.12 -6.83 -19.06
C ARG A 504 -13.02 -6.43 -18.08
N PRO A 505 -13.20 -5.38 -17.27
CA PRO A 505 -12.22 -5.09 -16.24
C PRO A 505 -12.06 -6.37 -15.38
N LEU A 506 -10.83 -6.67 -14.93
CA LEU A 506 -10.54 -7.77 -14.00
C LEU A 506 -11.10 -7.43 -12.61
N THR A 507 -12.41 -7.17 -12.59
CA THR A 507 -13.20 -6.65 -11.49
C THR A 507 -14.51 -7.43 -11.36
N ASP A 508 -14.59 -8.64 -11.93
CA ASP A 508 -15.79 -9.45 -11.87
C ASP A 508 -16.00 -9.97 -10.44
N PRO A 509 -17.16 -9.70 -9.79
CA PRO A 509 -17.49 -10.23 -8.47
C PRO A 509 -17.79 -11.75 -8.48
N THR A 510 -17.55 -12.45 -9.58
CA THR A 510 -17.73 -13.90 -9.68
C THR A 510 -16.70 -14.64 -8.81
N ARG A 511 -17.09 -15.82 -8.30
CA ARG A 511 -16.24 -16.70 -7.47
C ARG A 511 -15.14 -17.41 -8.29
N MET A 512 -14.57 -16.73 -9.27
CA MET A 512 -13.53 -17.26 -10.14
C MET A 512 -12.17 -16.92 -9.52
N ASP A 513 -11.21 -17.85 -9.58
CA ASP A 513 -9.85 -17.50 -9.21
C ASP A 513 -9.23 -16.52 -10.23
N PHE A 514 -8.11 -15.91 -9.85
CA PHE A 514 -7.54 -14.83 -10.66
C PHE A 514 -7.02 -15.30 -12.02
N ASP A 515 -6.50 -16.53 -12.10
CA ASP A 515 -6.00 -17.09 -13.37
C ASP A 515 -7.16 -17.33 -14.33
N ASP A 516 -8.23 -17.95 -13.84
CA ASP A 516 -9.42 -18.20 -14.61
C ASP A 516 -10.05 -16.89 -15.09
N LEU A 517 -10.06 -15.84 -14.24
CA LEU A 517 -10.55 -14.52 -14.63
C LEU A 517 -9.67 -13.89 -15.71
N PHE A 518 -8.35 -14.02 -15.60
CA PHE A 518 -7.40 -13.57 -16.61
C PHE A 518 -7.61 -14.32 -17.92
N ARG A 519 -7.67 -15.65 -17.87
CA ARG A 519 -7.92 -16.53 -19.03
C ARG A 519 -9.26 -16.26 -19.68
N HIS A 520 -10.31 -16.04 -18.91
CA HIS A 520 -11.62 -15.66 -19.42
C HIS A 520 -11.59 -14.29 -20.13
N SER A 521 -10.80 -13.36 -19.61
CA SER A 521 -10.72 -11.99 -20.10
C SER A 521 -9.84 -11.84 -21.33
N TYR A 522 -8.70 -12.53 -21.36
CA TYR A 522 -7.67 -12.38 -22.39
C TYR A 522 -7.57 -13.58 -23.34
N GLY A 523 -8.24 -14.70 -23.03
CA GLY A 523 -8.20 -15.93 -23.84
C GLY A 523 -6.90 -16.74 -23.71
N VAL A 524 -6.02 -16.36 -22.78
CA VAL A 524 -4.69 -16.95 -22.55
C VAL A 524 -4.46 -17.02 -21.05
N SER A 525 -3.81 -18.08 -20.56
CA SER A 525 -3.47 -18.24 -19.14
C SER A 525 -2.38 -17.25 -18.71
N LEU A 526 -2.35 -16.93 -17.41
CA LEU A 526 -1.37 -16.01 -16.85
C LEU A 526 -0.01 -16.71 -16.67
N ASP A 527 1.05 -16.12 -17.23
CA ASP A 527 2.43 -16.60 -17.08
C ASP A 527 3.15 -15.93 -15.92
N ARG A 528 3.03 -14.61 -15.79
CA ARG A 528 3.81 -13.87 -14.80
C ARG A 528 3.13 -12.58 -14.38
N ILE A 529 3.29 -12.27 -13.10
CA ILE A 529 2.88 -11.00 -12.50
C ILE A 529 4.13 -10.29 -11.98
N GLU A 530 4.42 -9.12 -12.54
CA GLU A 530 5.43 -8.22 -11.98
C GLU A 530 4.73 -7.13 -11.19
N THR A 531 5.10 -6.97 -9.92
CA THR A 531 4.50 -5.95 -9.05
C THR A 531 5.58 -5.11 -8.38
N SER A 532 5.34 -3.79 -8.32
CA SER A 532 6.07 -2.89 -7.43
C SER A 532 5.12 -2.11 -6.52
N VAL A 533 5.53 -1.86 -5.29
CA VAL A 533 4.76 -1.16 -4.26
C VAL A 533 5.56 0.05 -3.79
N HIS A 534 4.87 1.17 -3.70
CA HIS A 534 5.41 2.47 -3.32
C HIS A 534 4.53 3.08 -2.21
N ALA A 535 5.13 3.91 -1.36
CA ALA A 535 4.37 4.81 -0.50
C ALA A 535 4.37 6.22 -1.13
N VAL A 536 3.19 6.80 -1.30
CA VAL A 536 2.99 8.09 -1.97
C VAL A 536 2.00 8.96 -1.20
N ARG A 537 1.84 10.23 -1.58
CA ARG A 537 0.84 11.11 -0.96
C ARG A 537 -0.34 11.40 -1.87
N ALA A 538 -1.53 11.49 -1.28
CA ALA A 538 -2.73 11.89 -1.97
C ALA A 538 -2.66 13.36 -2.40
N GLY A 539 -2.54 13.62 -3.70
CA GLY A 539 -2.84 14.95 -4.24
C GLY A 539 -4.33 15.29 -4.13
N GLU A 540 -4.69 16.56 -4.32
CA GLU A 540 -6.08 17.05 -4.19
C GLU A 540 -7.12 16.18 -4.91
N ARG A 541 -6.84 15.77 -6.16
CA ARG A 541 -7.77 14.95 -6.95
C ARG A 541 -7.94 13.53 -6.38
N ALA A 542 -6.85 12.90 -5.95
CA ALA A 542 -6.93 11.55 -5.36
C ALA A 542 -7.62 11.61 -4.00
N ALA A 543 -7.28 12.61 -3.18
CA ALA A 543 -7.89 12.88 -1.89
C ALA A 543 -9.42 13.05 -2.03
N GLY A 544 -9.86 13.89 -2.98
CA GLY A 544 -11.29 14.10 -3.26
C GLY A 544 -12.03 12.85 -3.73
N LEU A 545 -11.42 12.01 -4.57
CA LEU A 545 -12.02 10.75 -5.03
C LEU A 545 -12.07 9.69 -3.93
N LEU A 546 -11.06 9.64 -3.06
CA LEU A 546 -10.95 8.66 -1.97
C LEU A 546 -11.66 9.11 -0.68
N GLY A 547 -12.13 10.36 -0.62
CA GLY A 547 -12.75 10.92 0.59
C GLY A 547 -11.77 11.10 1.75
N VAL A 548 -10.50 11.36 1.46
CA VAL A 548 -9.43 11.60 2.46
C VAL A 548 -8.87 13.01 2.34
N ALA A 549 -8.03 13.43 3.28
CA ALA A 549 -7.37 14.73 3.21
C ALA A 549 -6.23 14.74 2.17
N PRO A 550 -5.96 15.88 1.50
CA PRO A 550 -4.71 16.04 0.75
C PRO A 550 -3.49 15.77 1.64
N GLY A 551 -2.50 15.08 1.10
CA GLY A 551 -1.29 14.66 1.83
C GLY A 551 -1.41 13.33 2.58
N THR A 552 -2.62 12.75 2.71
CA THR A 552 -2.82 11.41 3.28
C THR A 552 -1.97 10.38 2.54
N LEU A 553 -1.36 9.45 3.28
CA LEU A 553 -0.52 8.39 2.70
C LEU A 553 -1.36 7.39 1.92
N LEU A 554 -0.85 7.02 0.76
CA LEU A 554 -1.40 5.99 -0.11
C LEU A 554 -0.34 4.93 -0.40
N LEU A 555 -0.77 3.69 -0.62
CA LEU A 555 0.04 2.65 -1.25
C LEU A 555 -0.22 2.71 -2.76
N LEU A 556 0.82 2.94 -3.56
CA LEU A 556 0.77 2.83 -5.01
C LEU A 556 1.31 1.46 -5.42
N LYS A 557 0.42 0.58 -5.90
CA LYS A 557 0.75 -0.70 -6.50
C LYS A 557 0.82 -0.54 -8.02
N GLU A 558 2.00 -0.71 -8.60
CA GLU A 558 2.19 -0.85 -10.03
C GLU A 558 2.23 -2.33 -10.39
N ARG A 559 1.57 -2.72 -11.48
CA ARG A 559 1.55 -4.13 -11.88
C ARG A 559 1.56 -4.32 -13.39
N LEU A 560 2.28 -5.34 -13.84
CA LEU A 560 2.28 -5.86 -15.20
C LEU A 560 1.80 -7.32 -15.20
N LEU A 561 0.82 -7.64 -16.05
CA LEU A 561 0.31 -8.99 -16.26
C LEU A 561 0.76 -9.52 -17.61
N VAL A 562 1.46 -10.65 -17.61
CA VAL A 562 2.02 -11.30 -18.81
C VAL A 562 1.36 -12.65 -19.00
N GLY A 563 0.87 -12.93 -20.22
CA GLY A 563 0.29 -14.23 -20.57
C GLY A 563 1.35 -15.25 -21.01
N GLU A 564 0.98 -16.53 -21.08
CA GLU A 564 1.85 -17.65 -21.54
C GLU A 564 2.40 -17.48 -22.96
N ASP A 565 1.81 -16.58 -23.75
CA ASP A 565 2.34 -16.18 -25.06
C ASP A 565 3.48 -15.15 -24.97
N GLY A 566 3.92 -14.80 -23.75
CA GLY A 566 4.97 -13.83 -23.46
C GLY A 566 4.54 -12.37 -23.62
N ARG A 567 3.26 -12.09 -23.93
CA ARG A 567 2.77 -10.73 -24.14
C ARG A 567 2.21 -10.13 -22.86
N ALA A 568 2.60 -8.90 -22.58
CA ALA A 568 1.98 -8.11 -21.53
C ALA A 568 0.58 -7.64 -21.98
N ARG A 569 -0.44 -8.00 -21.20
CA ARG A 569 -1.85 -7.68 -21.50
C ARG A 569 -2.35 -6.47 -20.74
N GLU A 570 -1.80 -6.26 -19.54
CA GLU A 570 -2.23 -5.17 -18.67
C GLU A 570 -1.06 -4.58 -17.92
N PHE A 571 -0.96 -3.25 -17.98
CA PHE A 571 -0.14 -2.46 -17.08
C PHE A 571 -1.04 -1.57 -16.23
N SER A 572 -0.78 -1.44 -14.92
CA SER A 572 -1.71 -0.71 -14.05
C SER A 572 -1.03 0.01 -12.89
N HIS A 573 -1.69 1.08 -12.44
CA HIS A 573 -1.37 1.81 -11.20
C HIS A 573 -2.61 1.82 -10.31
N SER A 574 -2.49 1.29 -9.09
CA SER A 574 -3.56 1.26 -8.10
C SER A 574 -3.15 2.06 -6.86
N TYR A 575 -3.94 3.06 -6.50
CA TYR A 575 -3.70 3.93 -5.35
C TYR A 575 -4.67 3.59 -4.21
N TYR A 576 -4.16 2.91 -3.18
CA TYR A 576 -4.94 2.48 -2.01
C TYR A 576 -4.79 3.46 -0.86
N VAL A 577 -5.86 3.71 -0.10
CA VAL A 577 -5.76 4.41 1.19
C VAL A 577 -4.94 3.56 2.16
N ALA A 578 -3.73 4.02 2.52
CA ALA A 578 -2.76 3.19 3.24
C ALA A 578 -3.24 2.78 4.64
N ALA A 579 -3.99 3.66 5.31
CA ALA A 579 -4.42 3.41 6.69
C ALA A 579 -5.17 2.07 6.82
N GLY A 580 -6.08 1.76 5.91
CA GLY A 580 -6.95 0.57 5.97
C GLY A 580 -6.50 -0.62 5.14
N VAL A 581 -5.30 -0.62 4.56
CA VAL A 581 -4.81 -1.67 3.65
C VAL A 581 -3.40 -2.11 4.02
N VAL A 582 -3.16 -3.41 3.98
CA VAL A 582 -1.83 -4.02 3.93
C VAL A 582 -1.75 -4.88 2.67
N LEU A 583 -0.60 -4.85 2.01
CA LEU A 583 -0.33 -5.75 0.88
C LEU A 583 0.55 -6.92 1.34
N SER A 584 0.14 -8.17 1.11
CA SER A 584 0.89 -9.35 1.55
C SER A 584 1.31 -10.28 0.43
N THR A 585 2.36 -11.05 0.67
CA THR A 585 2.82 -12.12 -0.22
C THR A 585 3.48 -13.22 0.61
N ARG A 586 3.40 -14.46 0.11
CA ARG A 586 4.06 -15.61 0.70
C ARG A 586 4.94 -16.28 -0.34
N ARG A 587 6.24 -16.37 -0.08
CA ARG A 587 7.15 -17.24 -0.83
C ARG A 587 7.30 -18.56 -0.07
N SER A 588 6.83 -19.65 -0.64
CA SER A 588 7.14 -21.00 -0.17
C SER A 588 8.42 -21.50 -0.84
N ALA A 589 9.13 -22.44 -0.21
CA ALA A 589 10.22 -23.17 -0.86
C ALA A 589 9.75 -23.76 -2.22
N SER A 590 10.65 -23.77 -3.21
CA SER A 590 10.33 -24.13 -4.59
C SER A 590 9.70 -25.53 -4.69
N PRO A 591 8.91 -25.81 -5.75
CA PRO A 591 8.40 -27.15 -6.03
C PRO A 591 9.49 -28.22 -6.09
N GLU A 592 10.70 -27.89 -6.55
CA GLU A 592 11.87 -28.78 -6.51
C GLU A 592 12.31 -29.12 -5.08
N ALA A 593 12.29 -28.15 -4.16
CA ALA A 593 12.54 -28.42 -2.74
C ALA A 593 11.46 -29.32 -2.12
N ARG A 594 10.20 -29.19 -2.57
CA ARG A 594 9.10 -30.12 -2.21
C ARG A 594 9.24 -31.51 -2.85
N ALA A 595 9.74 -31.60 -4.08
CA ALA A 595 9.94 -32.87 -4.79
C ALA A 595 11.12 -33.67 -4.22
N ILE A 596 12.21 -32.99 -3.83
CA ILE A 596 13.31 -33.61 -3.09
C ILE A 596 12.83 -34.16 -1.73
N ARG A 597 11.87 -33.48 -1.08
CA ARG A 597 11.22 -33.95 0.16
C ARG A 597 10.29 -35.15 -0.03
N ALA A 598 9.77 -35.37 -1.23
CA ALA A 598 8.93 -36.52 -1.55
C ALA A 598 9.76 -37.75 -2.00
N ALA A 599 11.02 -37.52 -2.38
CA ALA A 599 11.94 -38.54 -2.86
C ALA A 599 12.96 -39.02 -1.79
N ALA A 600 13.12 -38.27 -0.69
CA ALA A 600 13.90 -38.62 0.50
C ALA A 600 12.98 -39.06 1.63
#